data_AF-A0A822F4K0-F1
#
_entry.id   AF-A0A822F4K0-F1
#
_cell.length_a   1.000
_cell.length_b   1.000
_cell.length_c   1.000
_cell.angle_alpha   90.00
_cell.angle_beta   90.00
_cell.angle_gamma   90.00
#
_symmetry.space_group_name_H-M   'P 1'
#
loop_
_entity.id
_entity.type
_entity.pdbx_description
1 polymer ?
#
loop_
_entity_poly.entity_id
_entity_poly.type
_entity_poly.pdbx_seq_one_letter_code
_entity_poly.pdbx_strand_id
1 'polypeptide(L)'
;MEFYQKSDHLLPTTLFVSFNINDLCLNFSHEQALDALEHFFNSYISSDHSIQGMTISTILQLVRLVLDEQYFIYNYKLYRQTAGSASGSSLTIPLVYIYLFYWQQDILEDLINKNELFFRYRDEIFITWNRTEDELRVLLTMANSQFPQPIWNITDIGSTIHFRDILITNNNGLLH
;
A
#
# COMPACT_ATOMS: atom_id res chain seq x y z
N MET A 1 -8.26 -12.23 -12.69
CA MET A 1 -7.26 -12.67 -13.69
C MET A 1 -7.89 -13.25 -14.96
N GLU A 2 -8.92 -14.10 -14.90
CA GLU A 2 -9.61 -14.58 -16.12
C GLU A 2 -10.14 -13.47 -17.03
N PHE A 3 -10.68 -12.38 -16.46
CA PHE A 3 -11.10 -11.20 -17.24
C PHE A 3 -9.93 -10.55 -17.99
N TYR A 4 -8.77 -10.44 -17.33
CA TYR A 4 -7.56 -9.86 -17.92
C TYR A 4 -7.05 -10.68 -19.12
N GLN A 5 -7.07 -12.00 -18.99
CA GLN A 5 -6.76 -12.92 -20.10
C GLN A 5 -7.78 -12.80 -21.24
N LYS A 6 -9.08 -12.65 -20.94
CA LYS A 6 -10.14 -12.44 -21.94
C LYS A 6 -10.06 -11.09 -22.66
N SER A 7 -9.33 -10.13 -22.10
CA SER A 7 -9.10 -8.81 -22.71
C SER A 7 -7.83 -8.76 -23.55
N ASP A 8 -7.16 -9.89 -23.82
CA ASP A 8 -5.89 -9.98 -24.57
C ASP A 8 -4.75 -9.12 -23.99
N HIS A 9 -4.83 -8.78 -22.70
CA HIS A 9 -3.79 -8.01 -22.01
C HIS A 9 -2.64 -8.89 -21.48
N LEU A 10 -2.88 -10.19 -21.31
CA LEU A 10 -1.84 -11.16 -20.95
C LEU A 10 -1.11 -11.63 -22.23
N LEU A 11 0.01 -10.98 -22.53
CA LEU A 11 0.87 -11.30 -23.66
C LEU A 11 1.81 -12.48 -23.32
N PRO A 12 2.33 -13.21 -24.33
CA PRO A 12 3.37 -14.22 -24.10
C PRO A 12 4.63 -13.67 -23.41
N THR A 13 4.89 -12.37 -23.56
CA THR A 13 6.02 -11.66 -22.96
C THR A 13 5.70 -11.00 -21.62
N THR A 14 4.44 -11.06 -21.15
CA THR A 14 4.06 -10.46 -19.86
C THR A 14 4.86 -11.12 -18.74
N LEU A 15 5.51 -10.28 -17.94
CA LEU A 15 6.12 -10.68 -16.69
C LEU A 15 5.12 -10.47 -15.55
N PHE A 16 5.21 -11.32 -14.54
CA PHE A 16 4.63 -11.05 -13.23
C PHE A 16 5.70 -10.46 -12.34
N VAL A 17 5.31 -9.47 -11.54
CA VAL A 17 6.20 -8.84 -10.58
C VAL A 17 5.50 -8.84 -9.23
N SER A 18 6.20 -9.31 -8.21
CA SER A 18 5.74 -9.19 -6.83
C SER A 18 6.58 -8.17 -6.07
N PHE A 19 5.92 -7.43 -5.17
CA PHE A 19 6.57 -6.51 -4.25
C PHE A 19 6.15 -6.79 -2.82
N ASN A 20 7.00 -6.40 -1.89
CA ASN A 20 6.67 -6.27 -0.48
C ASN A 20 6.90 -4.82 -0.01
N ILE A 21 6.01 -4.34 0.85
CA ILE A 21 6.14 -3.08 1.59
C ILE A 21 6.64 -3.39 3.01
N ASN A 22 7.95 -3.27 3.21
CA ASN A 22 8.59 -3.56 4.49
C ASN A 22 8.20 -2.53 5.56
N ASP A 23 8.11 -2.99 6.81
CA ASP A 23 7.96 -2.12 7.98
C ASP A 23 6.84 -1.09 7.84
N LEU A 24 5.74 -1.52 7.20
CA LEU A 24 4.65 -0.64 6.81
C LEU A 24 4.07 0.15 8.00
N CYS A 25 3.94 -0.49 9.15
CA CYS A 25 3.43 0.16 10.37
C CYS A 25 4.42 1.17 10.96
N LEU A 26 5.69 1.15 10.57
CA LEU A 26 6.75 1.96 11.19
C LEU A 26 7.14 3.21 10.39
N ASN A 27 6.73 3.29 9.12
CA ASN A 27 7.28 4.29 8.19
C ASN A 27 6.28 5.35 7.68
N PHE A 28 5.04 5.38 8.17
CA PHE A 28 4.08 6.42 7.78
C PHE A 28 4.23 7.69 8.63
N SER A 29 4.04 8.87 8.03
CA SER A 29 3.95 10.13 8.77
C SER A 29 2.60 10.23 9.48
N HIS A 30 2.59 10.64 10.75
CA HIS A 30 1.34 10.86 11.50
C HIS A 30 0.46 11.91 10.82
N GLU A 31 1.04 13.01 10.33
CA GLU A 31 0.28 14.05 9.61
C GLU A 31 -0.34 13.50 8.34
N GLN A 32 0.44 12.82 7.48
CA GLN A 32 -0.09 12.30 6.22
C GLN A 32 -1.16 11.22 6.46
N ALA A 33 -1.04 10.43 7.52
CA ALA A 33 -2.05 9.44 7.89
C ALA A 33 -3.34 10.11 8.41
N LEU A 34 -3.23 11.21 9.16
CA LEU A 34 -4.37 12.01 9.61
C LEU A 34 -5.05 12.72 8.44
N ASP A 35 -4.29 13.29 7.51
CA ASP A 35 -4.80 13.90 6.29
C ASP A 35 -5.55 12.87 5.43
N ALA A 36 -4.96 11.68 5.26
CA ALA A 36 -5.60 10.57 4.56
C ALA A 36 -6.89 10.11 5.26
N LEU A 37 -6.89 10.05 6.60
CA LEU A 37 -8.07 9.69 7.38
C LEU A 37 -9.17 10.74 7.29
N GLU A 38 -8.83 12.03 7.38
CA GLU A 38 -9.78 13.14 7.21
C GLU A 38 -10.40 13.09 5.81
N HIS A 39 -9.57 12.91 4.78
CA HIS A 39 -10.04 12.79 3.41
C HIS A 39 -10.93 11.56 3.21
N PHE A 40 -10.60 10.43 3.85
CA PHE A 40 -11.43 9.23 3.86
C PHE A 40 -12.82 9.50 4.46
N PHE A 41 -12.88 10.12 5.62
CA PHE A 41 -14.15 10.45 6.26
C PHE A 41 -14.97 11.42 5.42
N ASN A 42 -14.37 12.48 4.87
CA ASN A 42 -15.07 13.44 4.03
C ASN A 42 -15.58 12.83 2.72
N SER A 43 -14.89 11.80 2.20
CA SER A 43 -15.26 11.15 0.93
C SER A 43 -16.32 10.07 1.08
N TYR A 44 -16.30 9.34 2.20
CA TYR A 44 -17.09 8.11 2.35
C TYR A 44 -18.06 8.10 3.53
N ILE A 45 -17.97 9.07 4.46
CA ILE A 45 -18.87 9.17 5.61
C ILE A 45 -19.78 10.39 5.46
N SER A 46 -21.07 10.14 5.22
CA SER A 46 -22.06 11.16 4.82
C SER A 46 -23.09 11.53 5.89
N SER A 47 -23.51 12.80 5.77
CA SER A 47 -24.70 13.52 6.27
C SER A 47 -24.63 14.32 7.57
N ASP A 48 -23.92 13.87 8.60
CA ASP A 48 -23.80 14.62 9.88
C ASP A 48 -22.36 14.91 10.30
N HIS A 49 -21.37 14.54 9.47
CA HIS A 49 -19.93 14.60 9.79
C HIS A 49 -19.60 13.96 11.15
N SER A 50 -20.36 12.93 11.52
CA SER A 50 -20.22 12.23 12.79
C SER A 50 -20.18 10.71 12.61
N ILE A 51 -19.44 10.05 13.50
CA ILE A 51 -19.44 8.60 13.63
C ILE A 51 -19.87 8.29 15.04
N GLN A 52 -21.02 7.63 15.19
CA GLN A 52 -21.60 7.29 16.50
C GLN A 52 -21.75 8.52 17.42
N GLY A 53 -22.06 9.69 16.85
CA GLY A 53 -22.22 10.95 17.59
C GLY A 53 -20.92 11.70 17.90
N MET A 54 -19.76 11.20 17.48
CA MET A 54 -18.49 11.93 17.55
C MET A 54 -18.21 12.63 16.23
N THR A 55 -17.88 13.92 16.29
CA THR A 55 -17.48 14.67 15.08
C THR A 55 -16.19 14.12 14.49
N ILE A 56 -16.01 14.24 13.17
CA ILE A 56 -14.74 13.90 12.50
C ILE A 56 -13.55 14.58 13.18
N SER A 57 -13.66 15.87 13.54
CA SER A 57 -12.61 16.60 14.23
C SER A 57 -12.23 15.97 15.57
N THR A 58 -13.22 15.55 16.37
CA THR A 58 -12.98 14.83 17.64
C THR A 58 -12.23 13.53 17.40
N ILE A 59 -12.62 12.77 16.37
CA ILE A 59 -11.97 11.49 16.04
C ILE A 59 -10.52 11.72 15.60
N LEU A 60 -10.26 12.71 14.75
CA LEU A 60 -8.91 13.06 14.32
C LEU A 60 -8.03 13.49 15.50
N GLN A 61 -8.57 14.26 16.45
CA GLN A 61 -7.86 14.63 17.68
C GLN A 61 -7.53 13.42 18.55
N LEU A 62 -8.46 12.47 18.70
CA LEU A 62 -8.23 11.24 19.46
C LEU A 62 -7.17 10.35 18.79
N VAL A 63 -7.23 10.20 17.46
CA VAL A 63 -6.23 9.45 16.70
C VAL A 63 -4.86 10.11 16.85
N ARG A 64 -4.78 11.43 16.69
CA ARG A 64 -3.55 12.20 16.90
C ARG A 64 -2.97 11.98 18.29
N LEU A 65 -3.80 12.07 19.35
CA LEU A 65 -3.36 11.81 20.72
C LEU A 65 -2.76 10.41 20.87
N VAL A 66 -3.40 9.39 20.28
CA VAL A 66 -2.89 8.00 20.34
C VAL A 66 -1.56 7.87 19.59
N LEU A 67 -1.35 8.59 18.49
CA LEU A 67 -0.10 8.56 17.72
C LEU A 67 1.03 9.35 18.40
N ASP A 68 0.72 10.51 18.99
CA ASP A 68 1.69 11.40 19.63
C ASP A 68 2.17 10.86 21.00
N GLU A 69 1.31 10.13 21.71
CA GLU A 69 1.61 9.61 23.05
C GLU A 69 2.11 8.15 23.04
N GLN A 70 2.88 7.79 22.00
CA GLN A 70 3.52 6.48 21.91
C GLN A 70 4.96 6.53 22.40
N TYR A 71 5.21 5.91 23.55
CA TYR A 71 6.54 5.80 24.15
C TYR A 71 6.96 4.34 24.31
N PHE A 72 8.26 4.10 24.15
CA PHE A 72 8.86 2.79 24.41
C PHE A 72 10.22 2.95 25.09
N ILE A 73 10.63 1.92 25.82
CA ILE A 73 11.95 1.88 26.47
C ILE A 73 12.86 0.98 25.66
N TYR A 74 14.04 1.50 25.31
CA TYR A 74 15.10 0.74 24.67
C TYR A 74 16.44 1.12 25.31
N ASN A 75 17.28 0.14 25.64
CA ASN A 75 18.57 0.37 26.31
C ASN A 75 18.47 1.34 27.51
N TYR A 76 17.46 1.13 28.36
CA TYR A 76 17.19 1.95 29.55
C TYR A 76 16.91 3.44 29.28
N LYS A 77 16.56 3.79 28.04
CA LYS A 77 16.16 5.14 27.64
C LYS A 77 14.72 5.14 27.15
N LEU A 78 13.98 6.19 27.52
CA LEU A 78 12.63 6.44 27.05
C LEU A 78 12.70 7.14 25.69
N TYR A 79 11.99 6.61 24.71
CA TYR A 79 11.85 7.17 23.38
C TYR A 79 10.39 7.44 23.10
N ARG A 80 10.12 8.53 22.35
CA ARG A 80 8.82 8.79 21.76
C ARG A 80 8.87 8.40 20.29
N GLN A 81 7.90 7.66 19.82
CA GLN A 81 7.74 7.34 18.41
C GLN A 81 7.21 8.57 17.68
N THR A 82 7.92 9.01 16.63
CA THR A 82 7.56 10.21 15.85
C THR A 82 7.07 9.89 14.44
N ALA A 83 7.06 8.62 14.07
CA ALA A 83 6.59 8.10 12.80
C ALA A 83 6.14 6.65 12.97
N GLY A 84 5.19 6.23 12.16
CA GLY A 84 4.56 4.94 12.29
C GLY A 84 3.82 4.79 13.62
N SER A 85 3.49 3.57 13.97
CA SER A 85 2.82 3.25 15.22
C SER A 85 3.07 1.79 15.61
N ALA A 86 2.83 1.44 16.86
CA ALA A 86 2.95 0.07 17.34
C ALA A 86 2.07 -0.89 16.49
N SER A 87 2.69 -1.85 15.81
CA SER A 87 2.03 -2.76 14.86
C SER A 87 0.95 -3.66 15.47
N GLY A 88 0.92 -3.80 16.81
CA GLY A 88 -0.12 -4.52 17.55
C GLY A 88 -1.34 -3.68 17.94
N SER A 89 -1.37 -2.38 17.63
CA SER A 89 -2.51 -1.51 17.95
C SER A 89 -3.66 -1.71 16.97
N SER A 90 -4.87 -1.82 17.50
CA SER A 90 -6.10 -1.95 16.69
C SER A 90 -6.38 -0.73 15.82
N LEU A 91 -5.82 0.43 16.16
CA LEU A 91 -5.94 1.67 15.38
C LEU A 91 -4.96 1.70 14.19
N THR A 92 -3.78 1.11 14.36
CA THR A 92 -2.68 1.25 13.39
C THR A 92 -3.00 0.60 12.07
N ILE A 93 -3.55 -0.62 12.08
CA ILE A 93 -3.81 -1.37 10.84
C ILE A 93 -4.83 -0.67 9.93
N PRO A 94 -6.03 -0.25 10.40
CA PRO A 94 -6.96 0.52 9.57
C PRO A 94 -6.35 1.83 9.06
N LEU A 95 -5.64 2.57 9.92
CA LEU A 95 -5.04 3.84 9.55
C LEU A 95 -4.01 3.68 8.42
N VAL A 96 -3.13 2.69 8.56
CA VAL A 96 -2.14 2.31 7.55
C VAL A 96 -2.79 1.93 6.21
N TYR A 97 -3.89 1.18 6.24
CA TYR A 97 -4.59 0.79 5.02
C TYR A 97 -5.25 1.97 4.31
N ILE A 98 -5.83 2.91 5.06
CA ILE A 98 -6.36 4.16 4.52
C ILE A 98 -5.24 5.01 3.92
N TYR A 99 -4.14 5.18 4.65
CA TYR A 99 -2.96 5.89 4.16
C TYR A 99 -2.46 5.28 2.83
N LEU A 100 -2.24 3.97 2.79
CA LEU A 100 -1.79 3.30 1.57
C LEU A 100 -2.81 3.34 0.43
N PHE A 101 -4.11 3.36 0.73
CA PHE A 101 -5.16 3.45 -0.28
C PHE A 101 -5.03 4.73 -1.11
N TYR A 102 -4.75 5.87 -0.47
CA TYR A 102 -4.53 7.14 -1.17
C TYR A 102 -3.14 7.23 -1.77
N TRP A 103 -2.13 6.73 -1.05
CA TRP A 103 -0.75 6.74 -1.51
C TRP A 103 -0.56 5.97 -2.83
N GLN A 104 -1.27 4.85 -3.03
CA GLN A 104 -1.09 4.00 -4.22
C GLN A 104 -1.84 4.52 -5.46
N GLN A 105 -2.61 5.61 -5.39
CA GLN A 105 -3.50 6.02 -6.48
C GLN A 105 -2.76 6.33 -7.78
N ASP A 106 -1.66 7.09 -7.72
CA ASP A 106 -0.87 7.44 -8.92
C ASP A 106 -0.27 6.19 -9.59
N ILE A 107 0.18 5.23 -8.79
CA ILE A 107 0.72 3.95 -9.27
C ILE A 107 -0.39 3.12 -9.91
N LEU A 108 -1.55 3.06 -9.24
CA LEU A 108 -2.71 2.33 -9.74
C LEU A 108 -3.21 2.93 -11.05
N GLU A 109 -3.24 4.26 -11.17
CA GLU A 109 -3.64 4.96 -12.37
C GLU A 109 -2.66 4.71 -13.53
N ASP A 110 -1.34 4.79 -13.31
CA ASP A 110 -0.35 4.42 -14.33
C ASP A 110 -0.54 2.98 -14.81
N LEU A 111 -0.67 2.03 -13.88
CA LEU A 111 -0.84 0.61 -14.20
C LEU A 111 -2.13 0.37 -15.00
N ILE A 112 -3.27 0.91 -14.56
CA ILE A 112 -4.55 0.78 -15.26
C ILE A 112 -4.46 1.37 -16.68
N ASN A 113 -3.89 2.56 -16.82
CA ASN A 113 -3.73 3.23 -18.13
C ASN A 113 -2.84 2.43 -19.10
N LYS A 114 -1.99 1.55 -18.57
CA LYS A 114 -1.12 0.65 -19.33
C LYS A 114 -1.68 -0.76 -19.48
N ASN A 115 -2.93 -0.99 -19.07
CA ASN A 115 -3.55 -2.31 -19.05
C ASN A 115 -2.73 -3.32 -18.23
N GLU A 116 -2.15 -2.89 -17.11
CA GLU A 116 -1.51 -3.77 -16.15
C GLU A 116 -2.46 -4.11 -15.00
N LEU A 117 -2.34 -5.32 -14.46
CA LEU A 117 -3.00 -5.72 -13.24
C LEU A 117 -2.29 -5.11 -12.04
N PHE A 118 -3.08 -4.72 -11.04
CA PHE A 118 -2.61 -4.39 -9.71
C PHE A 118 -3.47 -5.13 -8.68
N PHE A 119 -2.82 -5.98 -7.89
CA PHE A 119 -3.42 -6.61 -6.72
C PHE A 119 -2.56 -6.34 -5.51
N ARG A 120 -3.19 -6.01 -4.39
CA ARG A 120 -2.52 -5.86 -3.10
C ARG A 120 -3.24 -6.70 -2.06
N TYR A 121 -2.47 -7.50 -1.34
CA TYR A 121 -2.90 -8.21 -0.16
C TYR A 121 -2.03 -7.78 1.03
N ARG A 122 -2.58 -6.92 1.88
CA ARG A 122 -1.85 -6.27 2.99
C ARG A 122 -0.62 -5.52 2.48
N ASP A 123 0.57 -5.99 2.81
CA ASP A 123 1.90 -5.49 2.46
C ASP A 123 2.46 -6.11 1.17
N GLU A 124 1.86 -7.17 0.66
CA GLU A 124 2.29 -7.86 -0.57
C GLU A 124 1.51 -7.35 -1.78
N ILE A 125 2.22 -7.10 -2.89
CA ILE A 125 1.65 -6.60 -4.14
C ILE A 125 2.03 -7.53 -5.26
N PHE A 126 1.10 -7.71 -6.19
CA PHE A 126 1.27 -8.43 -7.45
C PHE A 126 0.84 -7.51 -8.59
N ILE A 127 1.68 -7.40 -9.61
CA ILE A 127 1.33 -6.73 -10.86
C ILE A 127 1.69 -7.60 -12.07
N THR A 128 1.08 -7.28 -13.22
CA THR A 128 1.63 -7.67 -14.52
C THR A 128 2.54 -6.58 -15.05
N TRP A 129 3.43 -6.96 -15.96
CA TRP A 129 4.38 -6.05 -16.58
C TRP A 129 4.67 -6.44 -18.03
N ASN A 130 4.24 -5.59 -18.95
CA ASN A 130 4.45 -5.67 -20.40
C ASN A 130 5.44 -4.62 -20.91
N ARG A 131 6.08 -3.90 -19.99
CA ARG A 131 7.00 -2.80 -20.25
C ARG A 131 8.45 -3.22 -20.03
N THR A 132 9.39 -2.30 -20.23
CA THR A 132 10.82 -2.55 -20.03
C THR A 132 11.19 -2.66 -18.55
N GLU A 133 12.34 -3.30 -18.25
CA GLU A 133 12.88 -3.34 -16.89
C GLU A 133 13.26 -1.93 -16.37
N ASP A 134 13.72 -1.05 -17.26
CA ASP A 134 14.04 0.34 -16.89
C ASP A 134 12.80 1.10 -16.41
N GLU A 135 11.66 0.94 -17.09
CA GLU A 135 10.39 1.51 -16.63
C GLU A 135 9.95 0.94 -15.28
N LEU A 136 10.26 -0.33 -14.99
CA LEU A 136 9.94 -0.95 -13.70
C LEU A 136 10.76 -0.32 -12.58
N ARG A 137 12.05 -0.03 -12.84
CA ARG A 137 12.93 0.68 -11.91
C ARG A 137 12.45 2.11 -11.66
N VAL A 138 11.91 2.78 -12.68
CA VAL A 138 11.28 4.10 -12.52
C VAL A 138 10.06 4.02 -11.60
N LEU A 139 9.16 3.05 -11.81
CA LEU A 139 8.00 2.85 -10.94
C LEU A 139 8.41 2.56 -9.49
N LEU A 140 9.41 1.69 -9.28
CA LEU A 140 9.94 1.39 -7.95
C LEU A 140 10.55 2.63 -7.27
N THR A 141 11.21 3.49 -8.05
CA THR A 141 11.78 4.75 -7.56
C THR A 141 10.68 5.73 -7.17
N MET A 142 9.64 5.86 -7.99
CA MET A 142 8.48 6.71 -7.70
C MET A 142 7.78 6.25 -6.42
N ALA A 143 7.53 4.94 -6.28
CA ALA A 143 6.97 4.37 -5.05
C ALA A 143 7.83 4.71 -3.83
N ASN A 144 9.14 4.48 -3.89
CA ASN A 144 10.02 4.73 -2.74
C ASN A 144 10.26 6.21 -2.42
N SER A 145 10.14 7.13 -3.40
CA SER A 145 10.38 8.57 -3.18
C SER A 145 9.41 9.25 -2.21
N GLN A 146 8.27 8.61 -1.94
CA GLN A 146 7.23 9.12 -1.05
C GLN A 146 7.49 8.78 0.43
N PHE A 147 8.49 7.94 0.71
CA PHE A 147 8.86 7.51 2.06
C PHE A 147 10.23 8.06 2.46
N PRO A 148 10.48 8.33 3.76
CA PRO A 148 11.80 8.74 4.23
C PRO A 148 12.90 7.70 3.96
N GLN A 149 12.51 6.42 3.88
CA GLN A 149 13.36 5.29 3.56
C GLN A 149 12.65 4.40 2.55
N PRO A 150 13.38 3.74 1.62
CA PRO A 150 12.77 2.85 0.66
C PRO A 150 12.18 1.62 1.37
N ILE A 151 10.87 1.44 1.27
CA ILE A 151 10.16 0.31 1.87
C ILE A 151 9.58 -0.66 0.84
N TRP A 152 9.47 -0.24 -0.42
CA TRP A 152 9.05 -1.10 -1.52
C TRP A 152 10.24 -1.89 -2.06
N ASN A 153 10.09 -3.21 -2.11
CA ASN A 153 11.10 -4.12 -2.64
C ASN A 153 10.47 -5.10 -3.60
N ILE A 154 11.09 -5.31 -4.77
CA ILE A 154 10.72 -6.41 -5.66
C ILE A 154 11.14 -7.71 -4.99
N THR A 155 10.19 -8.62 -4.81
CA THR A 155 10.43 -9.94 -4.20
C THR A 155 10.65 -11.02 -5.24
N ASP A 156 9.99 -10.94 -6.39
CA ASP A 156 10.12 -11.89 -7.49
C ASP A 156 9.70 -11.24 -8.82
N ILE A 157 10.30 -11.69 -9.92
CA ILE A 157 9.98 -11.25 -11.28
C ILE A 157 10.21 -12.37 -12.29
N GLY A 158 9.20 -12.63 -13.13
CA GLY A 158 9.32 -13.63 -14.20
C GLY A 158 8.00 -13.98 -14.85
N SER A 159 8.05 -14.88 -15.84
CA SER A 159 6.84 -15.49 -16.41
C SER A 159 6.23 -16.54 -15.47
N THR A 160 6.91 -16.89 -14.39
CA THR A 160 6.41 -17.79 -13.34
C THR A 160 6.91 -17.26 -12.01
N ILE A 161 6.01 -16.94 -11.09
CA ILE A 161 6.36 -16.45 -9.76
C ILE A 161 5.53 -17.12 -8.68
N HIS A 162 6.08 -17.16 -7.48
CA HIS A 162 5.30 -17.49 -6.29
C HIS A 162 4.66 -16.22 -5.73
N PHE A 163 3.33 -16.24 -5.55
CA PHE A 163 2.63 -15.23 -4.79
C PHE A 163 1.87 -15.90 -3.64
N ARG A 164 2.46 -15.81 -2.44
CA ARG A 164 2.02 -16.56 -1.26
C ARG A 164 2.03 -18.07 -1.53
N ASP A 165 0.92 -18.75 -1.25
CA ASP A 165 0.76 -20.19 -1.43
C ASP A 165 0.35 -20.59 -2.87
N ILE A 166 0.42 -19.64 -3.82
CA ILE A 166 -0.01 -19.84 -5.21
C ILE A 166 1.19 -19.67 -6.14
N LEU A 167 1.39 -20.64 -7.03
CA LEU A 167 2.30 -20.53 -8.16
C LEU A 167 1.51 -19.98 -9.34
N ILE A 168 1.97 -18.89 -9.95
CA ILE A 168 1.29 -18.23 -11.06
C ILE A 168 2.21 -18.28 -12.28
N THR A 169 1.72 -18.84 -13.38
CA THR A 169 2.49 -19.05 -14.61
C THR A 169 1.81 -18.41 -15.82
N ASN A 170 2.59 -17.63 -16.59
CA ASN A 170 2.23 -17.17 -17.91
C ASN A 170 2.74 -18.20 -18.94
N ASN A 171 1.83 -19.05 -19.41
CA ASN A 171 2.10 -20.03 -20.45
C ASN A 171 1.71 -19.46 -21.81
N ASN A 172 2.56 -18.60 -22.37
CA ASN A 172 2.39 -17.99 -23.69
C ASN A 172 1.05 -17.21 -23.86
N GLY A 173 0.68 -16.39 -22.87
CA GLY A 173 -0.56 -15.61 -22.86
C GLY A 173 -1.75 -16.33 -22.24
N LEU A 174 -1.54 -17.53 -21.71
CA LEU A 174 -2.53 -18.29 -20.93
C LEU A 174 -2.09 -18.37 -19.48
N LEU A 175 -2.99 -18.01 -18.58
CA LEU A 175 -2.72 -18.10 -17.15
C LEU A 175 -2.86 -19.54 -16.67
N HIS A 176 -1.87 -20.02 -15.92
CA HIS A 176 -1.83 -21.31 -15.25
C HIS A 176 -1.49 -21.17 -13.78
#